data_AF-A0A9Q4MUS4-F1
#
_entry.id   AF-A0A9Q4MUS4-F1
#
_cell.length_a   1.000
_cell.length_b   1.000
_cell.length_c   1.000
_cell.angle_alpha   90.00
_cell.angle_beta   90.00
_cell.angle_gamma   90.00
#
_symmetry.space_group_name_H-M   'P 1'
#
loop_
_entity.id
_entity.type
_entity.pdbx_description
1 polymer ?
#
loop_
_entity_poly.entity_id
_entity_poly.type
_entity_poly.pdbx_seq_one_letter_code
_entity_poly.pdbx_strand_id
1 'polypeptide(L)'
;MTTNDILKRLCGNIAAGRFNWRKYCTPQSYFGWEICVTPLHCSYGQIGYTVHFPYTNIPEVEYDWEMGKLTIDGEKWKSYLRNE
;
A
#
# COMPACT_ATOMS: atom_id res chain seq x y z
N MET A 1 -13.89 4.07 11.56
CA MET A 1 -13.11 4.00 10.31
C MET A 1 -12.97 2.54 9.99
N THR A 2 -13.51 2.07 8.87
CA THR A 2 -13.43 0.66 8.49
C THR A 2 -12.08 0.36 7.85
N THR A 3 -11.71 -0.92 7.77
CA THR A 3 -10.54 -1.40 7.01
C THR A 3 -10.53 -0.88 5.57
N ASN A 4 -11.70 -0.82 4.93
CA ASN A 4 -11.80 -0.36 3.55
C ASN A 4 -11.63 1.15 3.43
N ASP A 5 -12.06 1.94 4.42
CA ASP A 5 -11.81 3.38 4.43
C ASP A 5 -10.31 3.71 4.46
N ILE A 6 -9.53 2.96 5.28
CA ILE A 6 -8.09 3.17 5.35
C ILE A 6 -7.39 2.71 4.07
N LEU A 7 -7.79 1.58 3.48
CA LEU A 7 -7.27 1.11 2.20
C LEU A 7 -7.58 2.09 1.06
N LYS A 8 -8.83 2.59 0.96
CA LYS A 8 -9.25 3.61 -0.02
C LYS A 8 -8.38 4.86 0.08
N ARG A 9 -8.14 5.34 1.31
CA ARG A 9 -7.28 6.52 1.56
C ARG A 9 -5.82 6.24 1.22
N LEU A 10 -5.28 5.11 1.65
CA LEU A 10 -3.89 4.73 1.37
C LEU A 10 -3.67 4.64 -0.13
N CYS A 11 -4.51 3.88 -0.84
CA CYS A 11 -4.44 3.72 -2.29
C CYS A 11 -4.60 5.05 -3.02
N GLY A 12 -5.55 5.90 -2.59
CA GLY A 12 -5.73 7.24 -3.15
C GLY A 12 -4.51 8.15 -2.95
N ASN A 13 -3.88 8.10 -1.78
CA ASN A 13 -2.66 8.86 -1.49
C ASN A 13 -1.46 8.36 -2.30
N ILE A 14 -1.33 7.05 -2.49
CA ILE A 14 -0.30 6.44 -3.33
C ILE A 14 -0.51 6.85 -4.79
N ALA A 15 -1.72 6.68 -5.32
CA ALA A 15 -2.05 7.05 -6.71
C ALA A 15 -1.88 8.55 -6.97
N ALA A 16 -2.05 9.39 -5.95
CA ALA A 16 -1.82 10.84 -6.02
C ALA A 16 -0.34 11.24 -5.82
N GLY A 17 0.57 10.29 -5.56
CA GLY A 17 1.98 10.56 -5.26
C GLY A 17 2.23 11.28 -3.94
N ARG A 18 1.24 11.29 -3.03
CA ARG A 18 1.29 11.97 -1.72
C ARG A 18 1.70 11.05 -0.57
N PHE A 19 1.84 9.76 -0.84
CA PHE A 19 2.23 8.78 0.16
C PHE A 19 3.76 8.73 0.33
N ASN A 20 4.25 9.14 1.51
CA ASN A 20 5.67 9.09 1.84
C ASN A 20 6.05 7.71 2.40
N TRP A 21 6.16 6.72 1.51
CA TRP A 21 6.45 5.33 1.84
C TRP A 21 7.76 5.14 2.62
N ARG A 22 8.79 5.96 2.36
CA ARG A 22 10.11 5.90 3.03
C ARG A 22 10.01 6.05 4.54
N LYS A 23 9.04 6.83 5.01
CA LYS A 23 8.84 7.04 6.43
C LYS A 23 8.37 5.76 7.12
N TYR A 24 7.67 4.89 6.41
CA TYR A 24 7.06 3.68 6.96
C TYR A 24 7.92 2.42 6.73
N CYS A 25 9.19 2.55 6.32
CA CYS A 25 10.13 1.43 6.27
C CYS A 25 10.40 0.81 7.65
N THR A 26 10.02 1.50 8.72
CA THR A 26 9.86 0.93 10.06
C THR A 26 8.38 0.96 10.44
N PRO A 27 7.89 -0.01 11.23
CA PRO A 27 6.51 -0.04 11.69
C PRO A 27 6.13 1.30 12.34
N GLN A 28 5.12 1.96 11.79
CA GLN A 28 4.61 3.25 12.27
C GLN A 28 3.10 3.33 12.17
N SER A 29 2.50 4.08 13.09
CA SER A 29 1.07 4.32 13.10
C SER A 29 0.63 5.27 11.98
N TYR A 30 -0.25 4.79 11.11
CA TYR A 30 -0.90 5.52 10.02
C TYR A 30 -2.41 5.58 10.29
N PHE A 31 -2.91 6.77 10.67
CA PHE A 31 -4.33 6.98 11.01
C PHE A 31 -4.89 5.99 12.06
N GLY A 32 -4.07 5.59 13.03
CA GLY A 32 -4.44 4.62 14.08
C GLY A 32 -4.23 3.16 13.71
N TRP A 33 -3.69 2.86 12.52
CA TRP A 33 -3.33 1.52 12.07
C TRP A 33 -1.81 1.41 11.98
N GLU A 34 -1.22 0.35 12.53
CA GLU A 34 0.21 0.15 12.34
C GLU A 34 0.48 -0.42 10.94
N ILE A 35 1.35 0.26 10.19
CA ILE A 35 1.77 -0.14 8.85
C ILE A 35 3.28 -0.26 8.78
N CYS A 36 3.74 -1.16 7.93
CA CYS A 36 5.14 -1.34 7.58
C CYS A 36 5.28 -1.37 6.07
N VAL A 37 6.37 -0.81 5.54
CA VAL A 37 6.62 -0.73 4.11
C VAL A 37 7.91 -1.47 3.78
N THR A 38 7.79 -2.43 2.88
CA THR A 38 8.90 -3.17 2.31
C THR A 38 9.20 -2.57 0.92
N PRO A 39 10.40 -2.06 0.66
CA PRO A 39 10.75 -1.59 -0.67
C PRO A 39 10.82 -2.77 -1.65
N LEU A 40 10.26 -2.60 -2.85
CA LEU A 40 10.29 -3.59 -3.92
C LEU A 40 11.50 -3.32 -4.83
N HIS A 41 12.42 -4.27 -4.88
CA HIS A 41 13.65 -4.17 -5.66
C HIS A 41 13.67 -5.17 -6.82
N CYS A 42 14.14 -4.73 -7.98
CA CYS A 42 14.54 -5.56 -9.11
C CYS A 42 16.05 -5.45 -9.37
N SER A 43 16.56 -6.23 -10.32
CA SER A 43 17.99 -6.31 -10.67
C SER A 43 18.65 -4.97 -11.01
N TYR A 44 17.86 -3.97 -11.44
CA TYR A 44 18.34 -2.65 -11.86
C TYR A 44 17.96 -1.51 -10.89
N GLY A 45 17.33 -1.82 -9.75
CA GLY A 45 17.00 -0.81 -8.74
C GLY A 45 15.67 -1.03 -8.04
N GLN A 46 15.24 -0.03 -7.27
CA GLN A 46 13.93 -0.05 -6.63
C GLN A 46 12.85 0.32 -7.66
N ILE A 47 11.81 -0.50 -7.75
CA ILE A 47 10.71 -0.37 -8.72
C ILE A 47 9.36 -0.04 -8.04
N GLY A 48 9.31 -0.14 -6.71
CA GLY A 48 8.08 0.03 -5.97
C GLY A 48 8.24 -0.18 -4.47
N TYR A 49 7.12 -0.45 -3.82
CA TYR A 49 7.05 -0.88 -2.43
C TYR A 49 5.74 -1.61 -2.13
N THR A 50 5.76 -2.43 -1.09
CA THR A 50 4.60 -3.15 -0.56
C THR A 50 4.33 -2.67 0.86
N VAL A 51 3.08 -2.31 1.14
CA VAL A 51 2.59 -1.88 2.45
C VAL A 51 1.91 -3.07 3.11
N HIS A 52 2.41 -3.47 4.27
CA HIS A 52 1.90 -4.58 5.07
C HIS A 52 1.33 -4.07 6.39
N PHE A 53 0.33 -4.80 6.92
CA PHE A 53 -0.34 -4.47 8.18
C PHE A 53 -0.09 -5.58 9.21
N PRO A 54 0.95 -5.49 10.05
CA PRO A 54 1.43 -6.62 10.86
C PRO A 54 0.44 -7.17 11.90
N TYR A 55 -0.52 -6.36 12.38
CA TYR A 55 -1.41 -6.73 13.48
C TYR A 55 -2.85 -7.01 13.04
N THR A 56 -3.10 -7.14 11.74
CA THR A 56 -4.47 -7.16 11.21
C THR A 56 -4.57 -8.05 9.97
N ASN A 57 -5.74 -8.63 9.72
CA ASN A 57 -6.05 -9.36 8.46
C ASN A 57 -6.32 -8.41 7.28
N ILE A 58 -5.66 -7.25 7.23
CA ILE A 58 -5.78 -6.31 6.13
C ILE A 58 -4.87 -6.79 5.01
N PRO A 59 -5.36 -6.85 3.76
CA PRO A 59 -4.54 -7.22 2.63
C PRO A 59 -3.39 -6.24 2.42
N GLU A 60 -2.29 -6.77 1.90
CA GLU A 60 -1.10 -5.99 1.56
C GLU A 60 -1.34 -5.14 0.31
N VAL A 61 -0.77 -3.94 0.28
CA VAL A 61 -0.91 -3.01 -0.84
C VAL A 61 0.43 -2.85 -1.53
N GLU A 62 0.55 -3.36 -2.75
CA GLU A 62 1.74 -3.24 -3.56
C GLU A 62 1.59 -2.12 -4.58
N TYR A 63 2.62 -1.28 -4.67
CA TYR A 63 2.71 -0.22 -5.66
C TYR A 63 4.00 -0.35 -6.45
N ASP A 64 3.84 -0.59 -7.75
CA ASP A 64 4.90 -0.59 -8.75
C ASP A 64 4.78 0.72 -9.56
N TRP A 65 5.76 1.61 -9.41
CA TRP A 65 5.76 2.89 -10.11
C TRP A 65 6.25 2.78 -11.55
N GLU A 66 7.03 1.75 -11.88
CA GLU A 66 7.52 1.49 -13.24
C GLU A 66 6.35 1.13 -14.18
N MET A 67 5.46 0.25 -13.70
CA MET A 67 4.25 -0.17 -14.39
C MET A 67 3.04 0.71 -14.07
N GLY A 68 3.15 1.63 -13.10
CA GLY A 68 2.03 2.42 -12.58
C GLY A 68 0.90 1.55 -12.02
N LYS A 69 1.25 0.36 -11.49
CA LYS A 69 0.29 -0.64 -10.99
C LYS A 69 0.18 -0.54 -9.48
N LEU A 70 -1.07 -0.50 -9.02
CA LEU A 70 -1.42 -0.56 -7.61
C LEU A 70 -2.32 -1.78 -7.41
N THR A 71 -1.86 -2.72 -6.60
CA THR A 71 -2.53 -3.99 -6.32
C THR A 71 -2.76 -4.14 -4.83
N ILE A 72 -3.87 -4.78 -4.46
CA ILE A 72 -4.23 -5.16 -3.10
C ILE A 72 -4.29 -6.68 -3.12
N ASP A 73 -3.45 -7.37 -2.36
CA ASP A 73 -3.36 -8.84 -2.32
C ASP A 73 -3.21 -9.49 -3.72
N GLY A 74 -2.50 -8.82 -4.64
CA GLY A 74 -2.37 -9.25 -6.03
C GLY A 74 -3.55 -8.93 -6.95
N GLU A 75 -4.67 -8.43 -6.43
CA GLU A 75 -5.81 -7.95 -7.21
C GLU A 75 -5.72 -6.44 -7.51
N LYS A 76 -6.34 -5.97 -8.60
CA LYS A 76 -6.38 -4.52 -8.88
C LYS A 76 -7.13 -3.79 -7.77
N TRP A 77 -6.51 -2.76 -7.19
CA TRP A 77 -7.10 -1.99 -6.09
C TRP A 77 -8.51 -1.46 -6.39
N LYS A 78 -8.75 -0.99 -7.63
CA LYS A 78 -10.08 -0.51 -8.06
C LYS A 78 -11.14 -1.61 -8.10
N SER A 79 -10.75 -2.85 -8.40
CA SER A 79 -11.68 -3.99 -8.40
C SER A 79 -12.03 -4.41 -6.97
N TYR A 80 -11.01 -4.50 -6.11
CA TYR A 80 -11.18 -4.78 -4.68
C TYR A 80 -12.14 -3.77 -4.02
N LEU A 81 -11.97 -2.47 -4.30
CA LEU A 81 -12.83 -1.42 -3.77
C LEU A 81 -14.25 -1.35 -4.35
N ARG A 82 -14.49 -2.01 -5.50
CA ARG A 82 -15.79 -2.04 -6.18
C ARG A 82 -16.61 -3.29 -5.82
N ASN A 83 -15.97 -4.34 -5.33
CA ASN A 83 -16.60 -5.59 -4.93
C ASN A 83 -17.24 -5.55 -3.52
N GLU A 84 -17.46 -4.36 -2.96
CA GLU A 84 -18.12 -4.13 -1.68
C GLU A 84 -19.33 -3.21 -1.81
#